data_AF-A0A0U1DJN9-F1
#
_entry.id   AF-A0A0U1DJN9-F1
#
_cell.length_a   1.000
_cell.length_b   1.000
_cell.length_c   1.000
_cell.angle_alpha   90.00
_cell.angle_beta   90.00
_cell.angle_gamma   90.00
#
_symmetry.space_group_name_H-M   'P 1'
#
loop_
_entity.id
_entity.type
_entity.pdbx_description
1 polymer ?
#
loop_
_entity_poly.entity_id
_entity_poly.type
_entity_poly.pdbx_seq_one_letter_code
_entity_poly.pdbx_strand_id
1 'polypeptide(L)' 'MYPADEFDAAVDKIIAKLRSGPAVALRETKQAVNAATLTELEGAFARERKGQLQLLVSSDFREGTQAFQQNRRPEFTDR' A
#
# COMPACT_ATOMS: atom_id res chain seq x y z
N MET A 1 17.06 3.69 6.98
CA MET A 1 16.41 3.02 8.12
C MET A 1 17.00 3.64 9.38
N TYR A 2 16.18 3.99 10.37
CA TYR A 2 16.63 4.61 11.63
C TYR A 2 16.40 3.66 12.81
N PRO A 3 17.25 3.69 13.86
CA PRO A 3 16.91 3.16 15.17
C PRO A 3 15.59 3.75 15.70
N ALA A 4 14.89 3.00 16.55
CA ALA A 4 13.57 3.40 17.05
C ALA A 4 13.62 4.71 17.85
N ASP A 5 14.68 4.93 18.61
CA ASP A 5 14.93 6.10 19.44
C ASP A 5 15.37 7.35 18.64
N GLU A 6 15.76 7.18 17.37
CA GLU A 6 16.15 8.28 16.49
C GLU A 6 15.08 8.64 15.44
N PHE A 7 14.09 7.77 15.26
CA PHE A 7 13.12 7.89 14.16
C PHE A 7 12.34 9.20 14.21
N ASP A 8 11.81 9.56 15.38
CA ASP A 8 10.98 10.76 15.53
C ASP A 8 11.77 12.05 15.22
N ALA A 9 13.00 12.15 15.73
CA ALA A 9 13.87 13.29 15.45
C ALA A 9 14.21 13.40 13.95
N ALA A 10 14.40 12.28 13.26
CA ALA A 10 14.63 12.26 11.83
C ALA A 10 13.39 12.71 11.04
N VAL A 11 12.20 12.27 11.43
CA VAL A 11 10.92 12.71 10.84
C VAL A 11 10.75 14.22 11.00
N ASP A 12 10.95 14.76 12.20
CA ASP A 12 10.83 16.19 12.49
C ASP A 12 11.75 17.04 11.63
N LYS A 13 13.00 16.59 11.45
CA LYS A 13 13.98 17.27 10.58
C LYS A 13 13.50 17.35 9.12
N ILE A 14 12.91 16.27 8.60
CA ILE A 14 12.39 16.25 7.22
C ILE A 14 11.15 17.15 7.10
N ILE A 15 10.23 17.09 8.07
CA ILE A 15 9.04 17.95 8.09
C ILE A 15 9.46 19.42 8.10
N ALA A 16 10.40 19.81 8.97
CA ALA A 16 10.90 21.18 9.05
C ALA A 16 11.44 21.65 7.68
N LYS A 17 12.28 20.81 7.03
CA LYS A 17 12.84 21.11 5.70
C LYS A 17 11.77 21.27 4.62
N LEU A 18 10.76 20.38 4.60
CA LEU A 18 9.68 20.45 3.62
C LEU A 18 8.80 21.69 3.83
N ARG A 19 8.51 22.04 5.09
CA ARG A 19 7.71 23.22 5.45
C ARG A 19 8.39 24.53 5.09
N SER A 20 9.71 24.61 5.23
CA SER A 20 10.48 25.82 4.87
C SER A 20 10.88 25.88 3.39
N GLY A 21 10.58 24.84 2.61
CA GLY A 21 11.01 24.70 1.21
C GLY A 21 10.06 25.32 0.18
N PRO A 22 10.43 25.29 -1.11
CA PRO A 22 9.62 25.83 -2.20
C PRO A 22 8.44 24.89 -2.54
N ALA A 23 7.33 25.04 -1.82
CA ALA A 23 6.19 24.13 -1.89
C ALA A 23 5.63 23.90 -3.31
N VAL A 24 5.60 24.94 -4.15
CA VAL A 24 5.14 24.82 -5.55
C VAL A 24 6.10 23.96 -6.37
N ALA A 25 7.41 24.25 -6.32
CA ALA A 25 8.41 23.49 -7.08
C ALA A 25 8.44 22.01 -6.68
N LEU A 26 8.31 21.71 -5.38
CA LEU A 26 8.24 20.34 -4.87
C LEU A 26 7.00 19.60 -5.40
N ARG A 27 5.85 20.29 -5.47
CA ARG A 27 4.60 19.74 -6.00
C ARG A 27 4.72 19.41 -7.49
N GLU A 28 5.14 20.37 -8.29
CA GLU A 28 5.28 20.18 -9.75
C GLU A 28 6.29 19.08 -10.06
N THR A 29 7.40 19.02 -9.31
CA THR A 29 8.40 17.95 -9.45
C THR A 29 7.79 16.58 -9.13
N LYS A 30 7.05 16.46 -8.02
CA LYS A 30 6.37 15.21 -7.66
C LYS A 30 5.35 14.79 -8.73
N GLN A 31 4.60 15.74 -9.28
CA GLN A 31 3.62 15.47 -10.35
C GLN A 31 4.31 14.96 -11.61
N ALA A 32 5.41 15.60 -12.05
CA ALA A 32 6.16 15.17 -13.21
C ALA A 32 6.71 13.74 -13.05
N VAL A 33 7.29 13.43 -11.89
CA VAL A 33 7.80 12.08 -11.59
C VAL A 33 6.67 11.05 -11.58
N ASN A 34 5.55 11.35 -10.92
CA ASN A 34 4.40 10.46 -10.89
C ASN A 34 3.84 10.20 -12.30
N ALA A 35 3.69 11.25 -13.12
CA ALA A 35 3.22 11.12 -14.50
C ALA A 35 4.14 10.24 -15.35
N ALA A 36 5.45 10.28 -15.09
CA ALA A 36 6.43 9.46 -15.80
C ALA A 36 6.53 8.01 -15.30
N THR A 37 6.12 7.71 -14.07
CA THR A 37 6.44 6.42 -13.42
C THR A 37 5.24 5.63 -12.92
N LEU A 38 4.09 6.27 -12.71
CA LEU A 38 2.88 5.67 -12.14
C LEU A 38 1.73 5.57 -13.16
N THR A 39 2.05 5.48 -14.45
CA THR A 39 1.06 5.46 -15.55
C THR A 39 0.02 4.35 -15.41
N GLU A 40 0.40 3.21 -14.85
CA GLU A 40 -0.47 2.04 -14.66
C GLU A 40 -1.07 1.92 -13.26
N LEU A 41 -0.78 2.85 -12.34
CA LEU A 41 -1.16 2.69 -10.93
C LEU A 41 -2.69 2.60 -10.74
N GLU A 42 -3.45 3.46 -11.41
CA GLU A 42 -4.92 3.40 -11.35
C GLU A 42 -5.48 2.12 -11.98
N GLY A 43 -4.92 1.70 -13.11
CA GLY A 43 -5.30 0.45 -13.77
C GLY A 43 -4.99 -0.77 -12.91
N ALA A 44 -3.86 -0.77 -12.21
CA ALA A 44 -3.49 -1.82 -11.26
C ALA A 44 -4.49 -1.90 -10.10
N PHE A 45 -4.84 -0.76 -9.47
CA PHE A 45 -5.85 -0.72 -8.42
C PHE A 45 -7.23 -1.16 -8.88
N ALA A 46 -7.64 -0.83 -10.12
CA ALA A 46 -8.91 -1.27 -10.67
C ALA A 46 -8.95 -2.80 -10.85
N ARG A 47 -7.88 -3.39 -11.39
CA ARG A 47 -7.75 -4.85 -11.56
C ARG A 47 -7.71 -5.56 -10.21
N GLU A 48 -6.94 -5.05 -9.26
CA GLU A 48 -6.85 -5.59 -7.91
C GLU A 48 -8.21 -5.55 -7.22
N ARG A 49 -8.87 -4.38 -7.20
CA ARG A 49 -10.20 -4.25 -6.60
C ARG A 49 -11.19 -5.25 -7.19
N LYS A 50 -11.24 -5.38 -8.52
CA LYS A 50 -12.13 -6.34 -9.18
C LYS A 50 -11.83 -7.78 -8.76
N GLY A 51 -10.56 -8.20 -8.79
CA GLY A 51 -10.16 -9.54 -8.41
C GLY A 51 -10.42 -9.83 -6.93
N GLN A 52 -10.03 -8.92 -6.03
CA GLN A 52 -10.24 -9.07 -4.59
C GLN A 52 -11.72 -9.15 -4.23
N LEU A 53 -12.60 -8.34 -4.84
CA LEU A 53 -14.04 -8.43 -4.60
C LEU A 53 -14.62 -9.79 -5.01
N GLN A 54 -14.09 -10.42 -6.06
CA GLN A 54 -14.49 -11.77 -6.46
C GLN A 54 -13.97 -12.82 -5.48
N LEU A 55 -12.72 -12.71 -5.04
CA LEU A 55 -12.10 -13.64 -4.10
C LEU A 55 -12.74 -13.58 -2.70
N LEU A 56 -13.12 -12.39 -2.22
CA LEU A 56 -13.70 -12.19 -0.88
C LEU A 56 -14.99 -12.99 -0.64
N VAL A 57 -15.70 -13.41 -1.69
CA VAL A 57 -16.92 -14.22 -1.59
C VAL A 57 -16.71 -15.67 -2.00
N SER A 58 -15.47 -16.07 -2.32
CA SER A 58 -15.14 -17.44 -2.73
C SER A 58 -15.15 -18.42 -1.56
N SER A 59 -15.16 -19.71 -1.88
CA SER A 59 -15.13 -20.77 -0.86
C SER A 59 -13.76 -20.83 -0.19
N ASP A 60 -12.69 -20.68 -0.96
CA ASP A 60 -11.32 -20.71 -0.42
C ASP A 60 -11.02 -19.51 0.48
N PHE A 61 -11.62 -18.35 0.25
CA PHE A 61 -11.53 -17.24 1.20
C PHE A 61 -12.20 -17.55 2.53
N ARG A 62 -13.41 -18.13 2.52
CA ARG A 62 -14.12 -18.57 3.74
C ARG A 62 -13.31 -19.62 4.50
N GLU A 63 -12.78 -20.61 3.79
CA GLU A 63 -11.93 -21.64 4.37
C GLU A 63 -10.64 -21.06 4.97
N GLY A 64 -9.95 -20.19 4.22
CA GLY A 64 -8.72 -19.56 4.69
C GLY A 64 -8.93 -18.72 5.96
N THR A 65 -10.00 -17.95 6.02
CA THR A 65 -10.34 -17.14 7.21
C THR A 65 -10.73 -18.02 8.40
N GLN A 66 -11.52 -19.08 8.19
CA GLN A 66 -11.88 -20.02 9.24
C GLN A 66 -10.66 -20.80 9.77
N ALA A 67 -9.82 -21.31 8.88
CA ALA A 67 -8.62 -22.06 9.24
C ALA A 67 -7.64 -21.21 10.05
N PHE A 68 -7.45 -19.93 9.66
CA PHE A 68 -6.65 -18.96 10.40
C PHE A 68 -7.18 -18.75 11.83
N GLN A 69 -8.49 -18.54 11.98
CA GLN A 69 -9.12 -18.37 13.29
C GLN A 69 -8.99 -19.62 14.19
N GLN A 70 -8.96 -20.80 13.57
CA GLN A 70 -8.85 -22.09 14.28
C GLN A 70 -7.40 -22.56 14.46
N ASN A 71 -6.41 -21.79 14.01
CA ASN A 71 -4.99 -22.18 14.01
C ASN A 71 -4.74 -23.56 13.38
N ARG A 72 -5.44 -23.85 12.28
CA ARG A 72 -5.25 -25.07 11.48
C ARG A 72 -4.80 -24.74 10.07
N ARG A 73 -4.30 -25.74 9.35
CA ARG A 73 -3.98 -25.60 7.93
C ARG A 73 -5.27 -25.50 7.09
N PRO A 74 -5.35 -24.58 6.10
CA PRO A 74 -6.49 -24.50 5.19
C PRO A 74 -6.47 -25.58 4.10
N GLU A 75 -7.64 -25.99 3.63
CA GLU A 75 -7.85 -26.91 2.49
C GLU A 75 -8.55 -26.21 1.32
N PHE A 76 -7.77 -25.71 0.36
CA PHE A 76 -8.27 -24.98 -0.81
C PHE A 76 -8.77 -25.90 -1.92
N THR A 77 -9.87 -25.53 -2.57
CA THR A 77 -10.59 -26.35 -3.56
C THR A 77 -11.11 -25.58 -4.78
N ASP A 78 -11.08 -24.24 -4.77
CA ASP A 78 -11.48 -23.43 -5.92
C ASP A 78 -10.54 -23.75 -7.12
N ARG A 79 -11.04 -23.63 -8.37
CA ARG A 79 -10.30 -23.93 -9.62
C ARG A 79 -10.24 -22.74 -10.57
#